data_AF-A0A349N5C2-F1
#
_entry.id   AF-A0A349N5C2-F1
#
_cell.length_a   1.000
_cell.length_b   1.000
_cell.length_c   1.000
_cell.angle_alpha   90.00
_cell.angle_beta   90.00
_cell.angle_gamma   90.00
#
_symmetry.space_group_name_H-M   'P 1'
#
loop_
_entity.id
_entity.type
_entity.pdbx_description
1 polymer ?
#
loop_
_entity_poly.entity_id
_entity_poly.type
_entity_poly.pdbx_seq_one_letter_code
_entity_poly.pdbx_strand_id
1 'polypeptide(L)'
;MRQGLLNGALFQVAALITSVIIVHMAYVAVIRPNAEIVSQQQEYLQQTDPEYTPERSFYVVLRDFEQETCIILFLWATAIIGLKAKQTLGDRKLLDRNLLQVTEGTSILPQDARNFARPLQALSDDERVTLLPRALIAGLHRFQSTQSIQDVSTTVKDVCESEADRMETELAIVRYIAWAIPSIGFLGTVRGIGTALGQAYQAVNGDIVGVTVSLGVAFNSTFVALVVSIILMFVLHQLQLVQDRLVLDCQTYCDERMIRHLRVPSTKTDNELIA
;
A
#
# COMPACT_ATOMS: atom_id res chain seq x y z
N MET A 1 19.73 -2.47 -7.34
CA MET A 1 18.33 -2.49 -7.87
C MET A 1 17.80 -3.89 -8.19
N ARG A 2 18.46 -4.73 -9.03
CA ARG A 2 17.95 -6.08 -9.38
C ARG A 2 17.70 -7.00 -8.17
N GLN A 3 18.61 -7.04 -7.19
CA GLN A 3 18.44 -7.85 -5.98
C GLN A 3 17.29 -7.37 -5.07
N GLY A 4 17.09 -6.04 -4.94
CA GLY A 4 15.97 -5.49 -4.15
C GLY A 4 14.60 -5.79 -4.75
N LEU A 5 14.48 -5.74 -6.08
CA LEU A 5 13.25 -6.10 -6.80
C LEU A 5 12.92 -7.60 -6.66
N LEU A 6 13.93 -8.46 -6.80
CA LEU A 6 13.77 -9.90 -6.61
C LEU A 6 13.36 -10.26 -5.17
N ASN A 7 13.96 -9.59 -4.18
CA ASN A 7 13.61 -9.79 -2.77
C ASN A 7 12.18 -9.32 -2.47
N GLY A 8 11.74 -8.20 -3.06
CA GLY A 8 10.36 -7.71 -2.94
C GLY A 8 9.34 -8.66 -3.55
N ALA A 9 9.59 -9.14 -4.77
CA ALA A 9 8.72 -10.11 -5.45
C ALA A 9 8.67 -11.45 -4.69
N LEU A 10 9.81 -11.94 -4.21
CA LEU A 10 9.87 -13.17 -3.40
C LEU A 10 9.04 -13.03 -2.12
N PHE A 11 9.15 -11.88 -1.43
CA PHE A 11 8.33 -11.60 -0.26
C PHE A 11 6.83 -11.58 -0.61
N GLN A 12 6.42 -10.94 -1.71
CA GLN A 12 5.01 -10.90 -2.12
C GLN A 12 4.45 -12.29 -2.38
N VAL A 13 5.20 -13.16 -3.06
CA VAL A 13 4.79 -14.56 -3.33
C VAL A 13 4.75 -15.36 -2.03
N ALA A 14 5.77 -15.25 -1.19
CA ALA A 14 5.81 -15.95 0.10
C ALA A 14 4.67 -15.50 1.02
N ALA A 15 4.36 -14.20 1.05
CA ALA A 15 3.23 -13.65 1.79
C ALA A 15 1.90 -14.19 1.27
N LEU A 16 1.71 -14.29 -0.05
CA LEU A 16 0.50 -14.88 -0.63
C LEU A 16 0.33 -16.34 -0.22
N ILE A 17 1.38 -17.16 -0.40
CA ILE A 17 1.36 -18.58 -0.02
C ILE A 17 1.04 -18.74 1.47
N THR A 18 1.67 -17.91 2.30
CA THR A 18 1.45 -17.92 3.75
C THR A 18 0.00 -17.55 4.09
N SER A 19 -0.55 -16.49 3.47
CA SER A 19 -1.96 -16.11 3.65
C SER A 19 -2.92 -17.22 3.22
N VAL A 20 -2.67 -17.87 2.09
CA VAL A 20 -3.48 -19.01 1.62
C VAL A 20 -3.45 -20.14 2.63
N ILE A 21 -2.27 -20.57 3.07
CA ILE A 21 -2.13 -21.70 4.00
C ILE A 21 -2.82 -21.39 5.34
N ILE A 22 -2.56 -20.22 5.92
CA ILE A 22 -3.09 -19.85 7.24
C ILE A 22 -4.63 -19.75 7.18
N VAL A 23 -5.16 -19.05 6.18
CA VAL A 23 -6.62 -18.86 6.07
C VAL A 23 -7.29 -20.18 5.74
N HIS A 24 -6.79 -20.93 4.77
CA HIS A 24 -7.38 -22.22 4.39
C HIS A 24 -7.39 -23.21 5.57
N MET A 25 -6.29 -23.28 6.32
CA MET A 25 -6.20 -24.10 7.53
C MET A 25 -7.24 -23.68 8.58
N ALA A 26 -7.39 -22.37 8.84
CA ALA A 26 -8.42 -21.87 9.76
C ALA A 26 -9.84 -22.19 9.26
N TYR A 27 -10.07 -22.13 7.95
CA TYR A 27 -11.34 -22.45 7.34
C TYR A 27 -11.72 -23.92 7.50
N VAL A 28 -10.79 -24.83 7.20
CA VAL A 28 -11.02 -26.28 7.29
C VAL A 28 -11.07 -26.76 8.74
N ALA A 29 -10.21 -26.24 9.61
CA ALA A 29 -10.11 -26.71 10.99
C ALA A 29 -11.17 -26.10 11.93
N VAL A 30 -11.59 -24.86 11.66
CA VAL A 30 -12.43 -24.09 12.61
C VAL A 30 -13.71 -23.58 11.96
N ILE A 31 -13.64 -22.86 10.84
CA ILE A 31 -14.81 -22.11 10.37
C ILE A 31 -15.90 -23.04 9.82
N ARG A 32 -15.56 -23.92 8.88
CA ARG A 32 -16.56 -24.81 8.24
C ARG A 32 -17.15 -25.83 9.21
N PRO A 33 -16.36 -26.53 10.06
CA PRO A 33 -16.94 -27.46 11.02
C PRO A 33 -17.90 -26.79 12.01
N ASN A 34 -17.52 -25.63 12.57
CA ASN A 34 -18.40 -24.91 13.49
C ASN A 34 -19.64 -24.34 12.78
N ALA A 35 -19.51 -23.90 11.53
CA ALA A 35 -20.66 -23.47 10.74
C ALA A 35 -21.65 -24.61 10.51
N GLU A 36 -21.16 -25.82 10.22
CA GLU A 36 -22.00 -27.00 10.03
C GLU A 36 -22.71 -27.41 11.32
N ILE A 37 -22.00 -27.46 12.45
CA ILE A 37 -22.59 -27.75 13.77
C ILE A 37 -23.70 -26.75 14.11
N VAL A 38 -23.44 -25.45 13.92
CA VAL A 38 -24.44 -24.41 14.21
C VAL A 38 -25.63 -24.51 13.26
N SER A 39 -25.42 -24.73 11.96
CA SER A 39 -26.51 -24.89 11.00
C SER A 39 -27.38 -26.10 11.33
N GLN A 40 -26.79 -27.26 11.65
CA GLN A 40 -27.52 -28.46 12.05
C GLN A 40 -28.34 -28.25 13.34
N GLN A 41 -27.76 -27.59 14.33
CA GLN A 41 -28.46 -27.26 15.58
C GLN A 41 -29.63 -26.31 15.33
N GLN A 42 -29.45 -25.29 14.48
CA GLN A 42 -30.50 -24.35 14.12
C GLN A 42 -31.64 -25.04 13.36
N GLU A 43 -31.32 -25.92 12.41
CA GLU A 43 -32.31 -26.71 11.68
C GLU A 43 -33.12 -27.62 12.60
N TYR A 44 -32.46 -28.29 13.56
CA TYR A 44 -33.13 -29.12 14.56
C TYR A 44 -34.11 -28.32 15.43
N LEU A 45 -33.69 -27.14 15.90
CA LEU A 45 -34.52 -26.27 16.72
C LEU A 45 -35.72 -25.72 15.93
N GLN A 46 -35.54 -25.36 14.66
CA GLN A 46 -36.65 -24.94 13.79
C GLN A 46 -37.69 -26.04 13.55
N GLN A 47 -37.27 -27.30 13.49
CA GLN A 47 -38.19 -28.43 13.33
C GLN A 47 -38.96 -28.73 14.63
N THR A 48 -38.36 -28.42 15.79
CA THR A 48 -38.91 -28.74 17.12
C THR A 48 -39.75 -27.60 17.69
N ASP A 49 -39.41 -26.35 17.37
CA ASP A 49 -40.06 -25.13 17.83
C ASP A 49 -40.42 -24.22 16.64
N PRO A 50 -41.71 -24.16 16.25
CA PRO A 50 -42.17 -23.33 15.13
C PRO A 50 -41.98 -21.81 15.33
N GLU A 51 -41.81 -21.34 16.57
CA GLU A 51 -41.56 -19.92 16.86
C GLU A 51 -40.05 -19.59 16.91
N TYR A 52 -39.17 -20.60 16.80
CA TYR A 52 -37.74 -20.39 16.88
C TYR A 52 -37.19 -19.59 15.68
N THR A 53 -36.47 -18.51 16.00
CA THR A 53 -35.81 -17.66 15.02
C THR A 53 -34.28 -17.85 15.12
N PRO A 54 -33.60 -18.31 14.06
CA PRO A 54 -32.16 -18.51 14.11
C PRO A 54 -31.41 -17.20 14.33
N GLU A 55 -30.50 -17.20 15.31
CA GLU A 55 -29.56 -16.10 15.47
C GLU A 55 -28.45 -16.14 14.41
N ARG A 56 -27.91 -14.96 14.06
CA ARG A 56 -26.77 -14.87 13.15
C ARG A 56 -25.51 -15.40 13.81
N SER A 57 -24.93 -16.44 13.21
CA SER A 57 -23.65 -17.00 13.64
C SER A 57 -22.49 -16.47 12.79
N PHE A 58 -21.42 -16.04 13.46
CA PHE A 58 -20.19 -15.60 12.80
C PHE A 58 -19.60 -16.67 11.86
N TYR A 59 -19.61 -17.93 12.28
CA TYR A 59 -19.09 -19.04 11.47
C TYR A 59 -19.91 -19.26 10.20
N VAL A 60 -21.25 -19.16 10.29
CA VAL A 60 -22.15 -19.30 9.14
C VAL A 60 -21.96 -18.15 8.15
N VAL A 61 -21.71 -16.93 8.65
CA VAL A 61 -21.45 -15.76 7.79
C VAL A 61 -20.14 -15.91 7.00
N LEU A 62 -19.12 -16.55 7.58
CA LEU A 62 -17.79 -16.68 6.96
C LEU A 62 -17.58 -17.95 6.12
N ARG A 63 -18.44 -18.95 6.20
CA ARG A 63 -18.16 -20.33 5.72
C ARG A 63 -17.87 -20.48 4.23
N ASP A 64 -18.40 -19.59 3.40
CA ASP A 64 -18.38 -19.70 1.94
C ASP A 64 -17.01 -19.30 1.34
N PHE A 65 -16.78 -19.74 0.09
CA PHE A 65 -15.48 -19.59 -0.59
C PHE A 65 -15.14 -18.14 -0.93
N GLU A 66 -16.15 -17.29 -1.15
CA GLU A 66 -15.96 -15.88 -1.45
C GLU A 66 -15.30 -15.15 -0.28
N GLN A 67 -15.75 -15.42 0.94
CA GLN A 67 -15.23 -14.87 2.19
C GLN A 67 -13.80 -15.34 2.43
N GLU A 68 -13.52 -16.63 2.21
CA GLU A 68 -12.17 -17.20 2.31
C GLU A 68 -11.20 -16.44 1.38
N THR A 69 -11.61 -16.27 0.13
CA THR A 69 -10.82 -15.56 -0.89
C THR A 69 -10.60 -14.11 -0.50
N CYS A 70 -11.64 -13.40 -0.04
CA CYS A 70 -11.53 -12.01 0.41
C CYS A 70 -10.54 -11.86 1.57
N ILE A 71 -10.55 -12.78 2.54
CA ILE A 71 -9.65 -12.75 3.70
C ILE A 71 -8.20 -13.07 3.28
N ILE A 72 -7.99 -14.03 2.39
CA ILE A 72 -6.65 -14.32 1.82
C ILE A 72 -6.08 -13.07 1.17
N LEU A 73 -6.85 -12.44 0.28
CA LEU A 73 -6.45 -11.24 -0.43
C LEU A 73 -6.18 -10.07 0.52
N PHE A 74 -7.01 -9.92 1.55
CA PHE A 74 -6.82 -8.91 2.59
C PHE A 74 -5.50 -9.07 3.35
N LEU A 75 -5.20 -10.27 3.83
CA LEU A 75 -3.96 -10.54 4.56
C LEU A 75 -2.74 -10.34 3.66
N TRP A 76 -2.84 -10.81 2.40
CA TRP A 76 -1.78 -10.61 1.43
C TRP A 76 -1.52 -9.13 1.15
N ALA A 77 -2.55 -8.36 0.82
CA ALA A 77 -2.44 -6.92 0.57
C ALA A 77 -1.90 -6.16 1.80
N THR A 78 -2.40 -6.51 3.00
CA THR A 78 -1.95 -5.92 4.27
C THR A 78 -0.47 -6.20 4.53
N ALA A 79 0.03 -7.40 4.23
CA ALA A 79 1.45 -7.73 4.36
C ALA A 79 2.33 -6.89 3.43
N ILE A 80 1.86 -6.65 2.18
CA ILE A 80 2.56 -5.76 1.23
C ILE A 80 2.57 -4.33 1.75
N ILE A 81 1.42 -3.81 2.20
CA ILE A 81 1.32 -2.47 2.79
C ILE A 81 2.26 -2.34 4.00
N GLY A 82 2.30 -3.34 4.89
CA GLY A 82 3.17 -3.32 6.06
C GLY A 82 4.67 -3.24 5.72
N LEU A 83 5.11 -3.99 4.69
CA LEU A 83 6.48 -3.89 4.20
C LEU A 83 6.79 -2.48 3.67
N LYS A 84 5.89 -1.92 2.85
CA LYS A 84 6.04 -0.59 2.28
C LYS A 84 6.00 0.51 3.34
N ALA A 85 5.12 0.39 4.32
CA ALA A 85 5.05 1.30 5.46
C ALA A 85 6.36 1.32 6.25
N LYS A 86 6.96 0.14 6.51
CA LYS A 86 8.26 0.06 7.20
C LYS A 86 9.37 0.76 6.40
N GLN A 87 9.39 0.60 5.08
CA GLN A 87 10.35 1.27 4.19
C GLN A 87 10.15 2.80 4.24
N THR A 88 8.94 3.29 4.00
CA THR A 88 8.60 4.71 4.02
C THR A 88 8.89 5.37 5.38
N LEU A 89 8.58 4.71 6.49
CA LEU A 89 8.90 5.21 7.83
C LEU A 89 10.41 5.22 8.11
N GLY A 90 11.17 4.29 7.54
CA GLY A 90 12.63 4.30 7.58
C GLY A 90 13.20 5.51 6.84
N ASP A 91 12.75 5.73 5.61
CA ASP A 91 13.16 6.87 4.78
C ASP A 91 12.82 8.22 5.45
N ARG A 92 11.66 8.30 6.11
CA ARG A 92 11.24 9.50 6.85
C ARG A 92 12.22 9.86 7.97
N LYS A 93 12.80 8.88 8.67
CA LYS A 93 13.80 9.14 9.73
C LYS A 93 15.08 9.77 9.18
N LEU A 94 15.37 9.63 7.88
CA LEU A 94 16.53 10.30 7.27
C LEU A 94 16.31 11.81 7.11
N LEU A 95 15.05 12.26 6.99
CA LEU A 95 14.73 13.70 6.93
C LEU A 95 15.03 14.42 8.25
N ASP A 96 14.93 13.72 9.37
CA ASP A 96 15.25 14.27 10.69
C ASP A 96 16.78 14.41 10.91
N ARG A 97 17.60 13.78 10.05
CA ARG A 97 19.05 13.85 10.14
C ARG A 97 19.57 15.04 9.34
N ASN A 98 20.51 15.77 9.92
CA ASN A 98 21.24 16.80 9.20
C ASN A 98 22.32 16.17 8.28
N LEU A 99 21.89 15.72 7.10
CA LEU A 99 22.76 15.09 6.10
C LEU A 99 23.68 16.09 5.38
N LEU A 100 23.31 17.37 5.36
CA LEU A 100 24.11 18.45 4.78
C LEU A 100 24.48 19.45 5.87
N GLN A 101 25.70 19.32 6.39
CA GLN A 101 26.24 20.25 7.36
C GLN A 101 26.71 21.54 6.67
N VAL A 102 25.76 22.41 6.38
CA VAL A 102 26.04 23.78 5.90
C VAL A 102 25.84 24.72 7.08
N THR A 103 26.92 25.31 7.58
CA THR A 103 26.85 26.34 8.63
C THR A 103 26.12 27.56 8.07
N GLU A 104 25.21 28.16 8.84
CA GLU A 104 24.51 29.38 8.42
C GLU A 104 25.52 30.46 7.98
N GLY A 105 25.25 31.09 6.83
CA GLY A 105 26.15 32.06 6.21
C GLY A 105 27.20 31.45 5.27
N THR A 106 27.33 30.13 5.19
CA THR A 106 28.21 29.46 4.23
C THR A 106 27.51 29.24 2.90
N SER A 107 28.12 29.66 1.80
CA SER A 107 27.63 29.38 0.45
C SER A 107 28.27 28.12 -0.13
N ILE A 108 27.46 27.28 -0.78
CA ILE A 108 27.95 26.17 -1.59
C ILE A 108 28.24 26.72 -3.00
N LEU A 109 29.50 26.71 -3.41
CA LEU A 109 29.92 27.03 -4.76
C LEU A 109 29.96 25.75 -5.62
N PRO A 110 29.86 25.84 -6.96
CA PRO A 110 29.88 24.67 -7.85
C PRO A 110 31.13 23.79 -7.66
N GLN A 111 32.28 24.41 -7.39
CA GLN A 111 33.54 23.73 -7.12
C GLN A 111 33.54 22.93 -5.81
N ASP A 112 32.76 23.37 -4.81
CA ASP A 112 32.68 22.76 -3.48
C ASP A 112 31.58 21.69 -3.40
N ALA A 113 30.64 21.67 -4.35
CA ALA A 113 29.51 20.72 -4.38
C ALA A 113 29.96 19.25 -4.26
N ARG A 114 31.12 18.91 -4.83
CA ARG A 114 31.70 17.55 -4.70
C ARG A 114 32.06 17.19 -3.27
N ASN A 115 32.51 18.15 -2.46
CA ASN A 115 32.86 17.93 -1.06
C ASN A 115 31.60 17.66 -0.23
N PHE A 116 30.48 18.33 -0.52
CA PHE A 116 29.20 18.07 0.12
C PHE A 116 28.55 16.75 -0.34
N ALA A 117 28.81 16.30 -1.57
CA ALA A 117 28.29 15.04 -2.07
C ALA A 117 29.01 13.80 -1.49
N ARG A 118 30.28 13.92 -1.10
CA ARG A 118 31.10 12.80 -0.59
C ARG A 118 30.52 12.13 0.68
N PRO A 119 30.14 12.86 1.74
CA PRO A 119 29.51 12.26 2.91
C PRO A 119 28.22 11.50 2.57
N LEU A 120 27.42 12.04 1.64
CA LEU A 120 26.18 11.40 1.17
C LEU A 120 26.46 10.10 0.40
N GLN A 121 27.54 10.07 -0.38
CA GLN A 121 27.98 8.87 -1.11
C GLN A 121 28.57 7.79 -0.19
N ALA A 122 29.09 8.20 0.97
CA ALA A 122 29.64 7.34 2.01
C ALA A 122 28.59 6.77 2.98
N LEU A 123 27.32 7.16 2.84
CA LEU A 123 26.21 6.49 3.53
C LEU A 123 26.16 5.01 3.16
N SER A 124 25.54 4.21 4.03
CA SER A 124 25.32 2.79 3.75
C SER A 124 24.57 2.60 2.44
N ASP A 125 24.79 1.46 1.76
CA ASP A 125 24.15 1.20 0.46
C ASP A 125 22.61 1.28 0.54
N ASP A 126 22.03 0.84 1.66
CA ASP A 126 20.58 0.88 1.91
C ASP A 126 20.06 2.31 2.08
N GLU A 127 20.77 3.18 2.80
CA GLU A 127 20.38 4.59 2.97
C GLU A 127 20.59 5.37 1.67
N ARG A 128 21.69 5.11 0.95
CA ARG A 128 22.07 5.86 -0.25
C ARG A 128 21.06 5.69 -1.39
N VAL A 129 20.33 4.59 -1.45
CA VAL A 129 19.30 4.35 -2.48
C VAL A 129 17.93 4.96 -2.15
N THR A 130 17.74 5.48 -0.93
CA THR A 130 16.52 6.18 -0.54
C THR A 130 16.38 7.53 -1.24
N LEU A 131 15.17 8.08 -1.22
CA LEU A 131 14.82 9.30 -1.96
C LEU A 131 15.73 10.49 -1.60
N LEU A 132 15.89 10.80 -0.30
CA LEU A 132 16.57 12.03 0.13
C LEU A 132 18.05 12.10 -0.29
N PRO A 133 18.92 11.12 0.04
CA PRO A 133 20.31 11.14 -0.41
C PRO A 133 20.44 11.17 -1.93
N ARG A 134 19.57 10.47 -2.67
CA ARG A 134 19.57 10.51 -4.13
C ARG A 134 19.25 11.89 -4.69
N ALA A 135 18.23 12.56 -4.15
CA ALA A 135 17.86 13.92 -4.56
C ALA A 135 19.00 14.91 -4.29
N LEU A 136 19.61 14.86 -3.10
CA LEU A 136 20.74 15.71 -2.74
C LEU A 136 21.97 15.46 -3.62
N ILE A 137 22.36 14.19 -3.82
CA ILE A 137 23.51 13.83 -4.66
C ILE A 137 23.28 14.27 -6.11
N ALA A 138 22.08 14.02 -6.66
CA ALA A 138 21.73 14.42 -8.02
C ALA A 138 21.76 15.95 -8.18
N GLY A 139 21.21 16.68 -7.22
CA GLY A 139 21.22 18.15 -7.20
C GLY A 139 22.65 18.71 -7.13
N LEU A 140 23.51 18.20 -6.24
CA LEU A 140 24.90 18.66 -6.12
C LEU A 140 25.73 18.36 -7.38
N HIS A 141 25.56 17.18 -7.99
CA HIS A 141 26.22 16.84 -9.26
C HIS A 141 25.72 17.72 -10.41
N ARG A 142 24.41 17.99 -10.46
CA ARG A 142 23.86 18.94 -11.45
C ARG A 142 24.48 20.32 -11.25
N PHE A 143 24.56 20.80 -10.01
CA PHE A 143 25.12 22.11 -9.71
C PHE A 143 26.58 22.24 -10.16
N GLN A 144 27.38 21.18 -9.93
CA GLN A 144 28.77 21.14 -10.35
C GLN A 144 28.93 21.24 -11.88
N SER A 145 28.01 20.64 -12.64
CA SER A 145 28.11 20.56 -14.10
C SER A 145 27.53 21.77 -14.81
N THR A 146 26.40 22.31 -14.35
CA THR A 146 25.69 23.39 -15.06
C THR A 146 25.86 24.75 -14.43
N GLN A 147 26.32 24.83 -13.18
CA GLN A 147 26.45 26.08 -12.42
C GLN A 147 25.14 26.88 -12.38
N SER A 148 23.99 26.21 -12.49
CA SER A 148 22.65 26.82 -12.52
C SER A 148 21.83 26.32 -11.35
N ILE A 149 21.37 27.24 -10.49
CA ILE A 149 20.48 26.91 -9.36
C ILE A 149 19.12 26.40 -9.89
N GLN A 150 18.66 26.94 -11.03
CA GLN A 150 17.42 26.50 -11.66
C GLN A 150 17.49 25.03 -12.07
N ASP A 151 18.61 24.60 -12.67
CA ASP A 151 18.77 23.21 -13.11
C ASP A 151 18.81 22.24 -11.92
N VAL A 152 19.36 22.69 -10.78
CA VAL A 152 19.37 21.92 -9.54
C VAL A 152 17.96 21.73 -9.02
N SER A 153 17.17 22.80 -8.95
CA SER A 153 15.77 22.74 -8.50
C SER A 153 14.94 21.80 -9.39
N THR A 154 15.09 21.92 -10.72
CA THR A 154 14.45 21.00 -11.68
C THR A 154 14.90 19.56 -11.46
N THR A 155 16.21 19.30 -11.30
CA THR A 155 16.73 17.94 -11.11
C THR A 155 16.22 17.31 -9.81
N VAL A 156 16.15 18.08 -8.71
CA VAL A 156 15.60 17.61 -7.44
C VAL A 156 14.12 17.27 -7.60
N LYS A 157 13.36 18.13 -8.27
CA LYS A 157 11.95 17.91 -8.56
C LYS A 157 11.73 16.64 -9.37
N ASP A 158 12.46 16.46 -10.46
CA ASP A 158 12.37 15.28 -11.34
C ASP A 158 12.67 13.98 -10.57
N VAL A 159 13.67 13.99 -9.68
CA VAL A 159 13.98 12.83 -8.82
C VAL A 159 12.83 12.54 -7.86
N CYS A 160 12.24 13.56 -7.24
CA CYS A 160 11.13 13.39 -6.31
C CYS A 160 9.86 12.87 -7.02
N GLU A 161 9.52 13.42 -8.19
CA GLU A 161 8.39 12.97 -9.01
C GLU A 161 8.59 11.53 -9.49
N SER A 162 9.78 11.18 -9.98
CA SER A 162 10.09 9.81 -10.39
C SER A 162 9.99 8.81 -9.23
N GLU A 163 10.36 9.20 -8.02
CA GLU A 163 10.20 8.35 -6.84
C GLU A 163 8.73 8.18 -6.44
N ALA A 164 7.92 9.24 -6.52
CA ALA A 164 6.48 9.17 -6.29
C ALA A 164 5.81 8.19 -7.27
N ASP A 165 6.11 8.30 -8.57
CA ASP A 165 5.61 7.39 -9.60
C ASP A 165 6.01 5.93 -9.33
N ARG A 166 7.24 5.70 -8.84
CA ARG A 166 7.69 4.35 -8.45
C ARG A 166 6.87 3.83 -7.27
N MET A 167 6.68 4.63 -6.22
CA MET A 167 5.89 4.25 -5.04
C MET A 167 4.45 3.92 -5.43
N GLU A 168 3.85 4.72 -6.32
CA GLU A 168 2.51 4.47 -6.85
C GLU A 168 2.46 3.16 -7.65
N THR A 169 3.45 2.91 -8.52
CA THR A 169 3.53 1.70 -9.34
C THR A 169 3.67 0.45 -8.47
N GLU A 170 4.50 0.50 -7.42
CA GLU A 170 4.68 -0.61 -6.49
C GLU A 170 3.41 -0.97 -5.71
N LEU A 171 2.51 0.00 -5.50
CA LEU A 171 1.20 -0.20 -4.86
C LEU A 171 0.10 -0.64 -5.85
N ALA A 172 0.39 -0.78 -7.15
CA ALA A 172 -0.62 -1.16 -8.14
C ALA A 172 -1.30 -2.51 -7.83
N ILE A 173 -0.53 -3.50 -7.38
CA ILE A 173 -1.09 -4.81 -6.98
C ILE A 173 -2.05 -4.68 -5.79
N VAL A 174 -1.74 -3.80 -4.84
CA VAL A 174 -2.60 -3.56 -3.67
C VAL A 174 -3.90 -2.87 -4.08
N ARG A 175 -3.83 -1.88 -4.98
CA ARG A 175 -5.04 -1.24 -5.57
C ARG A 175 -5.90 -2.24 -6.32
N TYR A 176 -5.27 -3.11 -7.11
CA TYR A 176 -5.96 -4.17 -7.83
C TYR A 176 -6.70 -5.10 -6.87
N ILE A 177 -6.05 -5.54 -5.77
CA ILE A 177 -6.69 -6.36 -4.75
C ILE A 177 -7.86 -5.62 -4.08
N ALA A 178 -7.66 -4.36 -3.72
CA ALA A 178 -8.70 -3.56 -3.07
C ALA A 178 -9.94 -3.37 -3.95
N TRP A 179 -9.76 -3.31 -5.28
CA TRP A 179 -10.85 -3.35 -6.26
C TRP A 179 -11.46 -4.75 -6.42
N ALA A 180 -10.63 -5.81 -6.40
CA ALA A 180 -11.08 -7.19 -6.62
C ALA A 180 -11.97 -7.73 -5.49
N ILE A 181 -11.70 -7.36 -4.23
CA ILE A 181 -12.45 -7.86 -3.07
C ILE A 181 -13.97 -7.56 -3.19
N PRO A 182 -14.41 -6.31 -3.43
CA PRO A 182 -15.82 -6.01 -3.70
C PRO A 182 -16.41 -6.80 -4.87
N SER A 183 -15.65 -6.99 -5.95
CA SER A 183 -16.11 -7.76 -7.11
C SER A 183 -16.33 -9.24 -6.77
N ILE A 184 -15.49 -9.83 -5.91
CA ILE A 184 -15.68 -11.21 -5.41
C ILE A 184 -16.93 -11.30 -4.53
N GLY A 185 -17.18 -10.31 -3.67
CA GLY A 185 -18.43 -10.23 -2.90
C GLY A 185 -19.67 -10.15 -3.79
N PHE A 186 -19.61 -9.33 -4.85
CA PHE A 186 -20.66 -9.26 -5.86
C PHE A 186 -20.84 -10.59 -6.60
N LEU A 187 -19.75 -11.29 -6.96
CA LEU A 187 -19.81 -12.62 -7.56
C LEU A 187 -20.56 -13.61 -6.67
N GLY A 188 -20.30 -13.60 -5.35
CA GLY A 188 -21.03 -14.42 -4.39
C GLY A 188 -22.51 -14.05 -4.29
N THR A 189 -22.85 -12.78 -4.48
CA THR A 189 -24.24 -12.32 -4.56
C THR A 189 -24.94 -12.84 -5.82
N VAL A 190 -24.28 -12.74 -6.97
CA VAL A 190 -24.79 -13.29 -8.23
C VAL A 190 -24.99 -14.80 -8.11
N ARG A 191 -24.05 -15.51 -7.48
CA ARG A 191 -24.18 -16.95 -7.20
C ARG A 191 -25.39 -17.24 -6.31
N GLY A 192 -25.48 -16.60 -5.15
CA GLY A 192 -26.55 -16.88 -4.18
C GLY A 192 -27.94 -16.54 -4.74
N ILE A 193 -28.10 -15.40 -5.41
CA ILE A 193 -29.36 -15.04 -6.06
C ILE A 193 -29.69 -16.00 -7.21
N GLY A 194 -28.70 -16.35 -8.04
CA GLY A 194 -28.89 -17.29 -9.13
C GLY A 194 -29.36 -18.66 -8.64
N THR A 195 -28.76 -19.18 -7.57
CA THR A 195 -29.20 -20.43 -6.92
C THR A 195 -30.61 -20.31 -6.34
N ALA A 196 -30.91 -19.19 -5.67
CA ALA A 196 -32.23 -18.92 -5.11
C ALA A 196 -33.33 -18.93 -6.18
N LEU A 197 -33.09 -18.25 -7.32
CA LEU A 197 -34.03 -18.22 -8.44
C LEU A 197 -34.20 -19.59 -9.09
N GLY A 198 -33.17 -20.42 -9.13
CA GLY A 198 -33.25 -21.81 -9.59
C GLY A 198 -34.21 -22.67 -8.74
N GLN A 199 -34.44 -22.28 -7.48
CA GLN A 199 -35.35 -22.94 -6.54
C GLN A 199 -36.72 -22.26 -6.44
N ALA A 200 -37.01 -21.28 -7.30
CA ALA A 200 -38.25 -20.50 -7.23
C ALA A 200 -39.53 -21.37 -7.30
N TYR A 201 -39.51 -22.44 -8.09
CA TYR A 201 -40.66 -23.36 -8.19
C TYR A 201 -40.95 -24.09 -6.86
N GLN A 202 -39.90 -24.48 -6.12
CA GLN A 202 -40.04 -25.12 -4.80
C GLN A 202 -40.63 -24.14 -3.78
N ALA A 203 -40.18 -22.88 -3.82
CA ALA A 203 -40.72 -21.81 -2.98
C ALA A 203 -42.20 -21.52 -3.25
N VAL A 204 -42.63 -21.53 -4.52
CA VAL A 204 -44.05 -21.38 -4.87
C VAL A 204 -44.91 -22.52 -4.31
N ASN A 205 -44.34 -23.73 -4.20
CA ASN A 205 -45.00 -24.88 -3.60
C ASN A 205 -44.90 -24.92 -2.06
N GLY A 206 -44.38 -23.86 -1.42
CA GLY A 206 -44.31 -23.72 0.03
C GLY A 206 -42.97 -24.08 0.66
N ASP A 207 -42.00 -24.61 -0.10
CA ASP A 207 -40.65 -24.90 0.39
C ASP A 207 -39.69 -23.75 0.08
N ILE A 208 -39.56 -22.82 1.04
CA ILE A 208 -38.70 -21.63 0.91
C ILE A 208 -37.30 -21.82 1.49
N VAL A 209 -36.99 -22.98 2.09
CA VAL A 209 -35.74 -23.18 2.86
C VAL A 209 -34.53 -22.97 1.96
N GLY A 210 -34.51 -23.58 0.78
CA GLY A 210 -33.41 -23.44 -0.19
C GLY A 210 -33.20 -21.98 -0.63
N VAL A 211 -34.30 -21.25 -0.88
CA VAL A 211 -34.26 -19.84 -1.27
C VAL A 211 -33.66 -18.98 -0.16
N THR A 212 -34.08 -19.19 1.09
CA THR A 212 -33.57 -18.42 2.24
C THR A 212 -32.09 -18.67 2.48
N VAL A 213 -31.62 -19.92 2.38
CA VAL A 213 -30.19 -20.26 2.50
C VAL A 213 -29.37 -19.60 1.39
N SER A 214 -29.83 -19.71 0.15
CA SER A 214 -29.15 -19.14 -1.03
C SER A 214 -29.05 -17.62 -0.97
N LEU A 215 -30.11 -16.97 -0.48
CA LEU A 215 -30.11 -15.52 -0.26
C LEU A 215 -29.20 -15.11 0.91
N GLY A 216 -29.11 -15.92 1.95
CA GLY A 216 -28.16 -15.73 3.05
C GLY A 216 -26.71 -15.73 2.56
N VAL A 217 -26.34 -16.66 1.68
CA VAL A 217 -25.03 -16.71 1.02
C VAL A 217 -24.75 -15.41 0.25
N ALA A 218 -25.73 -14.93 -0.52
CA ALA A 218 -25.58 -13.70 -1.30
C ALA A 218 -25.28 -12.48 -0.40
N PHE A 219 -26.07 -12.29 0.65
CA PHE A 219 -25.87 -11.18 1.59
C PHE A 219 -24.56 -11.28 2.36
N ASN A 220 -24.20 -12.47 2.85
CA ASN A 220 -22.97 -12.68 3.62
C ASN A 220 -21.73 -12.41 2.77
N SER A 221 -21.73 -12.83 1.50
CA SER A 221 -20.61 -12.62 0.57
C SER A 221 -20.31 -11.13 0.38
N THR A 222 -21.35 -10.33 0.08
CA THR A 222 -21.19 -8.88 -0.07
C THR A 222 -20.83 -8.20 1.24
N PHE A 223 -21.49 -8.57 2.34
CA PHE A 223 -21.23 -7.96 3.65
C PHE A 223 -19.76 -8.09 4.06
N VAL A 224 -19.21 -9.31 3.99
CA VAL A 224 -17.83 -9.57 4.38
C VAL A 224 -16.86 -8.88 3.42
N ALA A 225 -17.10 -8.95 2.12
CA ALA A 225 -16.25 -8.28 1.12
C ALA A 225 -16.18 -6.76 1.35
N LEU A 226 -17.32 -6.11 1.63
CA LEU A 226 -17.35 -4.68 1.89
C LEU A 226 -16.61 -4.31 3.18
N VAL A 227 -16.84 -5.03 4.27
CA VAL A 227 -16.14 -4.78 5.55
C VAL A 227 -14.63 -4.88 5.37
N VAL A 228 -14.18 -5.97 4.74
CA VAL A 228 -12.76 -6.21 4.48
C VAL A 228 -12.17 -5.15 3.54
N SER A 229 -12.89 -4.78 2.48
CA SER A 229 -12.45 -3.76 1.51
C SER A 229 -12.33 -2.37 2.14
N ILE A 230 -13.28 -1.97 3.00
CA ILE A 230 -13.24 -0.68 3.70
C ILE A 230 -11.99 -0.58 4.58
N ILE A 231 -11.71 -1.63 5.37
CA ILE A 231 -10.52 -1.67 6.22
C ILE A 231 -9.24 -1.60 5.37
N LEU A 232 -9.18 -2.36 4.28
CA LEU A 232 -8.02 -2.36 3.39
C LEU A 232 -7.79 -1.00 2.74
N MET A 233 -8.85 -0.38 2.20
CA MET A 233 -8.78 0.95 1.58
C MET A 233 -8.33 2.01 2.57
N PHE A 234 -8.81 1.95 3.82
CA PHE A 234 -8.35 2.86 4.87
C PHE A 234 -6.84 2.73 5.11
N VAL A 235 -6.33 1.51 5.29
CA VAL A 235 -4.89 1.27 5.54
C VAL A 235 -4.04 1.66 4.33
N LEU A 236 -4.50 1.35 3.12
CA LEU A 236 -3.84 1.78 1.88
C LEU A 236 -3.75 3.31 1.80
N HIS A 237 -4.85 4.00 2.07
CA HIS A 237 -4.90 5.46 2.05
C HIS A 237 -3.95 6.08 3.09
N GLN A 238 -3.87 5.53 4.30
CA GLN A 238 -2.91 6.01 5.30
C GLN A 238 -1.46 5.89 4.82
N LEU A 239 -1.10 4.78 4.16
CA LEU A 239 0.23 4.63 3.59
C LEU A 239 0.49 5.68 2.49
N GLN A 240 -0.45 5.87 1.56
CA GLN A 240 -0.31 6.86 0.48
C GLN A 240 -0.08 8.26 1.04
N LEU A 241 -0.85 8.68 2.04
CA LEU A 241 -0.65 9.97 2.70
C LEU A 241 0.75 10.13 3.29
N VAL A 242 1.31 9.08 3.89
CA VAL A 242 2.67 9.12 4.45
C VAL A 242 3.72 9.18 3.34
N GLN A 243 3.52 8.49 2.22
CA GLN A 243 4.40 8.53 1.05
C GLN A 243 4.38 9.90 0.37
N ASP A 244 3.21 10.49 0.16
CA ASP A 244 3.07 11.83 -0.42
C ASP A 244 3.77 12.88 0.44
N ARG A 245 3.57 12.80 1.77
CA ARG A 245 4.27 13.66 2.73
C ARG A 245 5.78 13.46 2.69
N LEU A 246 6.28 12.22 2.59
CA LEU A 246 7.72 11.95 2.48
C LEU A 246 8.33 12.66 1.26
N VAL A 247 7.65 12.63 0.11
CA VAL A 247 8.10 13.29 -1.12
C VAL A 247 8.14 14.81 -0.95
N LEU A 248 7.07 15.41 -0.42
CA LEU A 248 6.99 16.85 -0.16
C LEU A 248 8.02 17.31 0.88
N ASP A 249 8.16 16.57 1.98
CA ASP A 249 9.13 16.85 3.04
C ASP A 249 10.57 16.76 2.48
N CYS A 250 10.84 15.83 1.55
CA CYS A 250 12.13 15.72 0.86
C CYS A 250 12.43 16.93 -0.05
N GLN A 251 11.44 17.39 -0.84
CA GLN A 251 11.60 18.59 -1.67
C GLN A 251 11.91 19.80 -0.79
N THR A 252 11.13 19.97 0.29
CA THR A 252 11.32 21.05 1.27
C THR A 252 12.71 20.99 1.91
N TYR A 253 13.17 19.80 2.30
CA TYR A 253 14.51 19.61 2.84
C TYR A 253 15.58 20.08 1.84
N CYS A 254 15.47 19.68 0.57
CA CYS A 254 16.42 20.08 -0.47
C CYS A 254 16.42 21.59 -0.69
N ASP A 255 15.23 22.22 -0.71
CA ASP A 255 15.09 23.66 -0.87
C ASP A 255 15.76 24.42 0.27
N GLU A 256 15.44 24.07 1.51
CA GLU A 256 15.91 24.77 2.71
C GLU A 256 17.39 24.51 3.01
N ARG A 257 17.84 23.25 2.92
CA ARG A 257 19.17 22.82 3.38
C ARG A 257 20.22 22.86 2.28
N MET A 258 19.83 22.74 1.01
CA MET A 258 20.77 22.74 -0.12
C MET A 258 20.61 23.97 -1.01
N ILE A 259 19.45 24.14 -1.66
CA ILE A 259 19.25 25.13 -2.73
C ILE A 259 19.43 26.56 -2.23
N ARG A 260 18.88 26.89 -1.04
CA ARG A 260 19.03 28.21 -0.42
C ARG A 260 20.50 28.64 -0.23
N HIS A 261 21.41 27.68 -0.06
CA HIS A 261 22.83 27.91 0.18
C HIS A 261 23.67 27.95 -1.11
N LEU A 262 23.09 27.61 -2.27
CA LEU A 262 23.83 27.64 -3.53
C LEU A 262 24.12 29.08 -3.98
N ARG A 263 25.34 29.30 -4.48
CA ARG A 263 25.77 30.57 -5.08
C ARG A 263 26.58 30.30 -6.34
N VAL A 264 26.26 31.04 -7.40
CA VAL A 264 27.03 31.03 -8.65
C VAL A 264 27.99 32.22 -8.60
N PRO A 265 29.30 32.03 -8.79
CA PRO A 265 30.23 33.15 -8.89
C PRO A 265 29.79 34.09 -10.01
N SER A 266 29.60 35.38 -9.70
CA SER A 266 29.37 36.38 -10.74
C SER A 266 30.68 36.58 -11.49
N THR A 267 30.74 36.16 -12.75
CA THR A 267 31.75 36.66 -13.69
C THR A 267 31.43 38.13 -14.00
N LYS A 268 31.76 39.03 -13.07
CA LYS A 268 31.96 40.43 -13.43
C LYS A 268 33.35 40.56 -14.00
N THR A 269 33.37 40.78 -15.31
CA THR A 269 34.48 41.31 -16.08
C THR A 269 34.89 42.66 -15.48
N ASP A 270 35.87 42.67 -14.58
CA ASP A 270 36.59 43.88 -14.16
C ASP A 270 37.54 44.32 -15.29
N ASN A 271 36.99 44.67 -16.46
CA ASN A 271 37.77 45.14 -17.61
C ASN A 271 37.19 46.39 -18.28
N GLU A 272 36.32 47.15 -17.59
CA GLU A 272 35.80 48.46 -18.05
C GLU A 272 36.14 49.64 -17.12
N LEU A 273 37.27 49.58 -16.40
CA LEU A 273 37.76 50.73 -15.62
C LEU A 273 39.20 51.17 -15.96
N ILE A 274 39.79 50.64 -17.04
CA ILE A 274 41.03 51.16 -17.60
C ILE A 274 40.93 51.16 -19.14
N ALA A 275 40.15 52.09 -19.70
CA ALA A 275 40.31 52.59 -21.07
C ALA A 275 39.67 53.98 -21.19
#